data_AF-A0A9P7T4S4-F1
#
_entry.id   AF-A0A9P7T4S4-F1
#
_cell.length_a   1.000
_cell.length_b   1.000
_cell.length_c   1.000
_cell.angle_alpha   90.00
_cell.angle_beta   90.00
_cell.angle_gamma   90.00
#
_symmetry.space_group_name_H-M   'P 1'
#
loop_
_entity.id
_entity.type
_entity.pdbx_description
1 polymer ?
#
loop_
_entity_poly.entity_id
_entity_poly.type
_entity_poly.pdbx_seq_one_letter_code
_entity_poly.pdbx_strand_id
1 'polypeptide(L)'
;MWWQNRDKEKFKKVVDRVILWPRLEKKLYARFLEARRLKKPITTGWFTRVSREIFSAHYPLHTGIFTFSNGWYTGFKRRYLIVRRRITKQATRSPERYREIVCSFLRFIRRMTFRPKTIPIRDRVMTIVEICVSTREIDPENTMNMEGGDGLRMR
;
A
#
# COMPACT_ATOMS: atom_id res chain seq x y z
N MET A 1 16.70 22.56 -7.71
CA MET A 1 16.16 21.33 -7.09
C MET A 1 15.89 20.28 -8.15
N TRP A 2 16.17 18.99 -7.92
CA TRP A 2 16.15 17.97 -9.00
C TRP A 2 14.77 17.73 -9.64
N TRP A 3 13.68 18.03 -8.94
CA TRP A 3 12.32 17.86 -9.44
C TRP A 3 11.86 18.94 -10.43
N GLN A 4 12.49 20.12 -10.47
CA GLN A 4 12.09 21.26 -11.32
C GLN A 4 12.31 21.01 -12.83
N ASN A 5 13.04 19.95 -13.19
CA ASN A 5 13.28 19.56 -14.58
C ASN A 5 12.53 18.27 -14.97
N ARG A 6 11.80 17.61 -14.05
CA ARG A 6 11.15 16.31 -14.30
C ARG A 6 10.16 16.37 -15.47
N ASP A 7 9.42 17.47 -15.59
CA ASP A 7 8.40 17.63 -16.62
C ASP A 7 8.96 18.32 -17.90
N LYS A 8 10.26 18.65 -17.92
CA LYS A 8 11.01 19.06 -19.14
C LYS A 8 11.55 17.87 -19.93
N GLU A 9 11.44 16.67 -19.37
CA GLU A 9 11.80 15.40 -20.00
C GLU A 9 10.88 15.15 -21.20
N LYS A 10 11.25 15.69 -22.38
CA LYS A 10 10.44 15.62 -23.61
C LYS A 10 10.01 14.18 -23.86
N PHE A 11 8.72 13.90 -23.73
CA PHE A 11 8.12 12.61 -24.09
C PHE A 11 8.63 12.23 -25.48
N LYS A 12 9.46 11.18 -25.57
CA LYS A 12 10.10 10.74 -26.81
C LYS A 12 9.01 10.63 -27.87
N LYS A 13 9.12 11.41 -28.97
CA LYS A 13 8.10 11.46 -30.03
C LYS A 13 7.63 10.05 -30.31
N VAL A 14 6.34 9.82 -30.13
CA VAL A 14 5.73 8.50 -30.30
C VAL A 14 5.73 8.21 -31.79
N VAL A 15 6.83 7.64 -32.28
CA VAL A 15 6.87 7.12 -33.64
C VAL A 15 5.85 6.00 -33.69
N ASP A 16 4.79 6.21 -34.48
CA ASP A 16 3.87 5.15 -34.82
C ASP A 16 4.54 4.24 -35.82
N ARG A 17 5.10 3.16 -35.26
CA ARG A 17 5.67 2.07 -36.04
C ARG A 17 4.54 1.47 -36.87
N VAL A 18 4.70 1.55 -38.19
CA VAL A 18 3.85 0.90 -39.19
C VAL A 18 3.49 -0.53 -38.74
N ILE A 19 2.23 -0.90 -38.86
CA ILE A 19 1.74 -2.21 -38.44
C ILE A 19 2.00 -3.19 -39.58
N LEU A 20 3.09 -3.95 -39.51
CA LEU A 20 3.43 -4.93 -40.57
C LEU A 20 2.36 -6.03 -40.72
N TRP A 21 1.68 -6.42 -39.64
CA TRP A 21 0.80 -7.60 -39.62
C TRP A 21 -0.57 -7.33 -38.96
N PRO A 22 -1.43 -6.47 -39.54
CA PRO A 22 -2.67 -6.03 -38.91
C PRO A 22 -3.70 -7.15 -38.70
N ARG A 23 -3.78 -8.11 -39.64
CA ARG A 23 -4.68 -9.28 -39.53
C ARG A 23 -4.28 -10.21 -38.37
N LEU A 24 -2.98 -10.43 -38.19
CA LEU A 24 -2.41 -11.19 -37.06
C LEU A 24 -2.77 -10.52 -35.73
N GLU A 25 -2.52 -9.21 -35.61
CA GLU A 25 -2.78 -8.47 -34.39
C GLU A 25 -4.27 -8.44 -34.01
N LYS A 26 -5.16 -8.23 -34.98
CA LYS A 26 -6.61 -8.23 -34.74
C LYS A 26 -7.11 -9.58 -34.22
N LYS A 27 -6.66 -10.70 -34.79
CA LYS A 27 -7.02 -12.05 -34.31
C LYS A 27 -6.38 -12.39 -32.96
N LEU A 28 -5.14 -12.00 -32.73
CA LEU A 28 -4.45 -12.18 -31.44
C LEU A 28 -5.17 -11.42 -30.32
N TYR A 29 -5.63 -10.20 -30.60
CA TYR A 29 -6.41 -9.40 -29.66
C TYR A 29 -7.79 -10.01 -29.37
N ALA A 30 -8.51 -10.50 -30.38
CA ALA A 30 -9.79 -11.18 -30.19
C ALA A 30 -9.65 -12.42 -29.28
N ARG A 31 -8.66 -13.29 -29.54
CA ARG A 31 -8.38 -14.44 -28.66
C ARG A 31 -7.95 -14.03 -27.24
N PHE A 32 -7.30 -12.88 -27.10
CA PHE A 32 -6.90 -12.32 -25.80
C PHE A 32 -8.11 -11.83 -24.99
N LEU A 33 -9.11 -11.21 -25.63
CA LEU A 33 -10.37 -10.83 -24.97
C LEU A 33 -11.12 -12.06 -24.47
N GLU A 34 -11.23 -13.12 -25.27
CA GLU A 34 -11.84 -14.38 -24.83
C GLU A 34 -11.07 -15.04 -23.67
N ALA A 35 -9.73 -15.06 -23.73
CA ALA A 35 -8.92 -15.56 -22.62
C ALA A 35 -9.11 -14.74 -21.33
N ARG A 36 -9.33 -13.42 -21.44
CA ARG A 36 -9.68 -12.54 -20.31
C ARG A 36 -11.08 -12.82 -19.77
N ARG A 37 -12.09 -13.00 -20.64
CA ARG A 37 -13.47 -13.35 -20.27
C ARG A 37 -13.51 -14.64 -19.46
N LEU A 38 -12.72 -15.64 -19.88
CA LEU A 38 -12.54 -16.92 -19.20
C LEU A 38 -11.58 -16.87 -17.99
N LYS A 39 -11.12 -15.68 -17.56
CA LYS A 39 -10.20 -15.46 -16.42
C LYS A 39 -8.90 -16.29 -16.48
N LYS A 40 -8.47 -16.73 -17.67
CA LYS A 40 -7.27 -17.57 -17.82
C LYS A 40 -5.99 -16.76 -17.53
N PRO A 41 -4.92 -17.39 -16.99
CA PRO A 41 -3.65 -16.71 -16.74
C PRO A 41 -2.93 -16.41 -18.07
N ILE A 42 -2.93 -15.14 -18.47
CA ILE A 42 -2.29 -14.69 -19.73
C ILE A 42 -0.86 -14.23 -19.44
N THR A 43 0.11 -15.03 -19.87
CA THR A 43 1.56 -14.76 -19.76
C THR A 43 2.14 -14.26 -21.10
N THR A 44 3.38 -13.79 -21.12
CA THR A 44 4.08 -13.47 -22.38
C THR A 44 4.19 -14.72 -23.27
N GLY A 45 4.49 -15.89 -22.69
CA GLY A 45 4.55 -17.16 -23.44
C GLY A 45 3.23 -17.56 -24.10
N TRP A 46 2.09 -17.21 -23.49
CA TRP A 46 0.77 -17.37 -24.13
C TRP A 46 0.68 -16.55 -25.42
N PHE A 47 1.10 -15.27 -25.39
CA PHE A 47 1.12 -14.43 -26.60
C PHE A 47 2.09 -14.97 -27.65
N THR A 48 3.28 -15.45 -27.26
CA THR A 48 4.26 -16.04 -28.19
C THR A 48 3.71 -17.29 -28.87
N ARG A 49 3.05 -18.19 -28.12
CA ARG A 49 2.44 -19.41 -28.69
C ARG A 49 1.29 -19.07 -29.64
N VAL A 50 0.34 -18.25 -29.18
CA VAL A 50 -0.87 -17.93 -29.96
C VAL A 50 -0.56 -17.06 -31.18
N SER A 51 0.43 -16.17 -31.13
CA SER A 51 0.84 -15.39 -32.31
C SER A 51 1.50 -16.27 -33.37
N ARG A 52 2.37 -17.22 -33.00
CA ARG A 52 2.94 -18.21 -33.94
C ARG A 52 1.87 -19.09 -34.57
N GLU A 53 0.89 -19.55 -33.77
CA GLU A 53 -0.24 -20.36 -34.23
C GLU A 53 -1.08 -19.62 -35.28
N ILE A 54 -1.51 -18.38 -34.98
CA ILE A 54 -2.29 -17.54 -35.91
C ILE A 54 -1.46 -17.19 -37.14
N PHE A 55 -0.16 -16.92 -37.00
CA PHE A 55 0.70 -16.57 -38.13
C PHE A 55 0.84 -17.75 -39.10
N SER A 56 1.13 -18.95 -38.60
CA SER A 56 1.25 -20.16 -39.44
C SER A 56 -0.05 -20.49 -40.16
N ALA A 57 -1.20 -20.28 -39.51
CA ALA A 57 -2.52 -20.50 -40.11
C ALA A 57 -2.92 -19.46 -41.17
N HIS A 58 -2.33 -18.26 -41.17
CA HIS A 58 -2.69 -17.18 -42.11
C HIS A 58 -1.65 -16.87 -43.18
N TYR A 59 -0.41 -17.22 -42.93
CA TYR A 59 0.73 -16.90 -43.79
C TYR A 59 1.64 -18.12 -43.98
N PRO A 60 1.11 -19.25 -44.50
CA PRO A 60 1.88 -20.49 -44.66
C PRO A 60 3.09 -20.32 -45.60
N LEU A 61 3.00 -19.42 -46.59
CA LEU A 61 4.10 -19.09 -47.51
C LEU A 61 5.18 -18.18 -46.89
N HIS A 62 5.02 -17.73 -45.66
CA HIS A 62 5.93 -16.80 -44.98
C HIS A 62 6.42 -17.32 -43.63
N THR A 63 6.36 -18.64 -43.43
CA THR A 63 6.90 -19.32 -42.24
C THR A 63 8.33 -18.87 -41.96
N GLY A 64 8.57 -18.34 -40.75
CA GLY A 64 9.86 -17.80 -40.33
C GLY A 64 10.01 -16.27 -40.41
N ILE A 65 9.22 -15.57 -41.24
CA ILE A 65 9.33 -14.10 -41.38
C ILE A 65 8.86 -13.37 -40.10
N PHE A 66 7.80 -13.86 -39.45
CA PHE A 66 7.32 -13.26 -38.20
C PHE A 66 8.15 -13.69 -36.98
N THR A 67 8.99 -12.77 -36.52
CA THR A 67 9.67 -12.89 -35.22
C THR A 67 8.89 -12.17 -34.11
N PHE A 68 8.49 -12.91 -33.08
CA PHE A 68 7.92 -12.34 -31.85
C PHE A 68 9.01 -11.61 -31.04
N SER A 69 9.29 -10.35 -31.40
CA SER A 69 10.29 -9.51 -30.72
C SER A 69 9.69 -8.73 -29.56
N ASN A 70 10.52 -8.42 -28.55
CA ASN A 70 10.13 -7.57 -27.42
C ASN A 70 9.63 -6.18 -27.86
N GLY A 71 10.22 -5.64 -28.94
CA GLY A 71 9.82 -4.38 -29.55
C GLY A 71 8.42 -4.46 -30.19
N TRP A 72 8.16 -5.51 -30.98
CA TRP A 72 6.85 -5.73 -31.58
C TRP A 72 5.78 -5.96 -30.49
N TYR A 73 6.04 -6.82 -29.52
CA TYR A 73 5.09 -7.12 -28.43
C TYR A 73 4.81 -5.88 -27.55
N THR A 74 5.79 -5.00 -27.37
CA THR A 74 5.58 -3.72 -26.66
C THR A 74 4.74 -2.74 -27.48
N GLY A 75 4.97 -2.66 -28.80
CA GLY A 75 4.12 -1.90 -29.71
C GLY A 75 2.67 -2.43 -29.76
N PHE A 76 2.49 -3.75 -29.84
CA PHE A 76 1.18 -4.40 -29.80
C PHE A 76 0.42 -4.07 -28.52
N LYS A 77 1.05 -4.21 -27.34
CA LYS A 77 0.42 -3.82 -26.07
C LYS A 77 0.04 -2.33 -26.05
N ARG A 78 0.87 -1.44 -26.61
CA ARG A 78 0.57 0.00 -26.71
C ARG A 78 -0.66 0.25 -27.57
N ARG A 79 -0.70 -0.30 -28.79
CA ARG A 79 -1.81 -0.13 -29.76
C ARG A 79 -3.16 -0.60 -29.21
N TYR A 80 -3.18 -1.73 -28.50
CA TYR A 80 -4.40 -2.33 -27.96
C TYR A 80 -4.66 -1.98 -26.48
N LEU A 81 -3.93 -1.01 -25.92
CA LEU A 81 -4.01 -0.56 -24.52
C LEU A 81 -3.95 -1.72 -23.48
N ILE A 82 -3.15 -2.74 -23.79
CA ILE A 82 -3.02 -3.96 -22.97
C ILE A 82 -2.09 -3.69 -21.79
N VAL A 83 -2.68 -3.20 -20.70
CA VAL A 83 -2.01 -3.10 -19.41
C VAL A 83 -1.96 -4.48 -18.75
N ARG A 84 -0.75 -4.90 -18.34
CA ARG A 84 -0.51 -6.09 -17.51
C ARG A 84 -0.93 -5.79 -16.07
N ARG A 85 -2.21 -6.03 -15.74
CA ARG A 85 -2.72 -5.88 -14.38
C ARG A 85 -2.00 -6.88 -13.45
N ARG A 86 -1.33 -6.37 -12.40
CA ARG A 86 -0.86 -7.19 -11.29
C ARG A 86 -2.09 -7.68 -10.52
N ILE A 87 -2.16 -8.96 -10.18
CA ILE A 87 -3.24 -9.48 -9.33
C ILE A 87 -2.95 -9.02 -7.89
N THR A 88 -3.49 -7.87 -7.50
CA THR A 88 -3.32 -7.28 -6.18
C THR A 88 -4.23 -7.97 -5.15
N LYS A 89 -3.95 -9.25 -4.86
CA LYS A 89 -4.73 -10.06 -3.88
C LYS A 89 -4.85 -9.42 -2.48
N GLN A 90 -3.98 -8.47 -2.13
CA GLN A 90 -4.01 -7.76 -0.86
C GLN A 90 -4.96 -6.55 -0.87
N ALA A 91 -4.93 -5.70 -1.91
CA ALA A 91 -5.73 -4.47 -1.97
C ALA A 91 -7.26 -4.67 -2.08
N THR A 92 -7.71 -5.93 -2.21
CA THR A 92 -9.13 -6.32 -2.28
C THR A 92 -9.55 -7.18 -1.09
N ARG A 93 -8.72 -7.32 -0.05
CA ARG A 93 -9.16 -7.90 1.23
C ARG A 93 -10.09 -6.90 1.93
N SER A 94 -11.15 -7.41 2.55
CA SER A 94 -12.17 -6.56 3.16
C SER A 94 -11.60 -5.71 4.31
N PRO A 95 -12.17 -4.51 4.58
CA PRO A 95 -11.64 -3.58 5.58
C PRO A 95 -11.48 -4.20 6.97
N GLU A 96 -12.32 -5.16 7.34
CA GLU A 96 -12.31 -5.83 8.64
C GLU A 96 -10.97 -6.53 8.92
N ARG A 97 -10.37 -7.15 7.89
CA ARG A 97 -9.05 -7.81 8.03
C ARG A 97 -7.89 -6.83 8.18
N TYR A 98 -8.09 -5.56 7.87
CA TYR A 98 -7.11 -4.50 8.09
C TYR A 98 -7.34 -3.74 9.39
N ARG A 99 -8.49 -3.92 10.06
CA ARG A 99 -8.85 -3.21 11.29
C ARG A 99 -7.77 -3.31 12.37
N GLU A 100 -7.21 -4.50 12.61
CA GLU A 100 -6.16 -4.71 13.62
C GLU A 100 -4.86 -3.98 13.30
N ILE A 101 -4.44 -4.00 12.02
CA ILE A 101 -3.24 -3.31 11.53
C ILE A 101 -3.43 -1.80 11.64
N VAL A 102 -4.59 -1.28 11.21
CA VAL A 102 -4.93 0.15 11.29
C VAL A 102 -5.04 0.61 12.74
N CYS A 103 -5.73 -0.12 13.61
CA CYS A 103 -5.80 0.20 15.04
C CYS A 103 -4.42 0.19 15.72
N SER A 104 -3.55 -0.77 15.36
CA SER A 104 -2.18 -0.83 15.89
C SER A 104 -1.32 0.35 15.42
N PHE A 105 -1.45 0.74 14.15
CA PHE A 105 -0.78 1.91 13.58
C PHE A 105 -1.26 3.23 14.20
N LEU A 106 -2.58 3.40 14.39
CA LEU A 106 -3.15 4.57 15.06
C LEU A 106 -2.72 4.66 16.54
N ARG A 107 -2.64 3.53 17.25
CA ARG A 107 -2.07 3.47 18.61
C ARG A 107 -0.59 3.86 18.62
N PHE A 108 0.20 3.41 17.64
CA PHE A 108 1.60 3.81 17.49
C PHE A 108 1.75 5.32 17.25
N ILE A 109 0.98 5.91 16.32
CA ILE A 109 1.00 7.36 16.09
C ILE A 109 0.66 8.10 17.39
N ARG A 110 -0.43 7.75 18.09
CA ARG A 110 -0.77 8.38 19.37
C ARG A 110 0.38 8.30 20.37
N ARG A 111 1.03 7.14 20.55
CA ARG A 111 2.21 7.03 21.44
C ARG A 111 3.36 7.93 21.03
N MET A 112 3.59 8.12 19.74
CA MET A 112 4.67 9.00 19.23
C MET A 112 4.32 10.48 19.39
N THR A 113 3.06 10.86 19.17
CA THR A 113 2.56 12.24 19.37
C THR A 113 2.50 12.65 20.84
N PHE A 114 2.16 11.72 21.74
CA PHE A 114 2.08 11.95 23.19
C PHE A 114 3.39 11.63 23.93
N ARG A 115 4.53 11.44 23.25
CA ARG A 115 5.82 11.50 23.96
C ARG A 115 6.00 12.93 24.46
N PRO A 116 6.16 13.18 25.77
CA PRO A 116 6.57 14.50 26.21
C PRO A 116 7.90 14.81 25.53
N LYS A 117 7.97 15.94 24.81
CA LYS A 117 9.25 16.50 24.39
C LYS A 117 10.06 16.66 25.67
N THR A 118 11.25 16.06 25.72
CA THR A 118 12.13 16.15 26.90
C THR A 118 12.36 17.62 27.20
N ILE A 119 11.77 18.10 28.30
CA ILE A 119 11.90 19.48 28.73
C ILE A 119 13.40 19.71 29.00
N PRO A 120 14.03 20.74 28.43
CA PRO A 120 15.45 21.00 28.69
C PRO A 120 15.67 21.23 30.18
N ILE A 121 16.78 20.72 30.70
CA ILE A 121 17.04 20.51 32.14
C ILE A 121 17.09 21.82 33.00
N ARG A 122 16.94 23.00 32.39
CA ARG A 122 17.17 24.31 33.03
C ARG A 122 16.14 24.72 34.08
N ASP A 123 14.92 24.19 34.07
CA ASP A 123 13.84 24.70 34.93
C ASP A 123 13.69 23.97 36.27
N ARG A 124 14.69 23.17 36.69
CA ARG A 124 14.59 22.29 37.88
C ARG A 124 14.91 22.95 39.24
N VAL A 125 15.11 24.27 39.28
CA VAL A 125 15.61 24.98 40.49
C VAL A 125 14.50 25.73 41.26
N MET A 126 13.37 26.07 40.64
CA MET A 126 12.38 26.97 41.25
C MET A 126 11.32 26.30 42.16
N THR A 127 11.28 24.97 42.27
CA THR A 127 10.15 24.26 42.94
C THR A 127 10.44 23.74 44.35
N ILE A 128 11.57 24.13 44.97
CA ILE A 128 11.95 23.65 46.32
C ILE A 128 11.70 24.70 47.42
N VAL A 129 11.55 25.98 47.07
CA VAL A 129 11.49 27.09 48.06
C VAL A 129 10.08 27.28 48.66
N GLU A 130 9.01 26.94 47.94
CA GLU A 130 7.63 27.24 48.38
C GLU A 130 7.04 26.25 49.42
N ILE A 131 7.67 25.10 49.67
CA ILE A 131 7.11 24.07 50.56
C ILE A 131 7.42 24.35 52.06
N CYS A 132 8.43 25.15 52.38
CA CYS A 132 8.95 25.28 53.76
C CYS A 132 8.31 26.37 54.65
N VAL A 133 7.28 27.10 54.21
CA VAL A 133 6.73 28.25 54.97
C VAL A 133 5.34 28.00 55.57
N SER A 134 4.64 26.93 55.20
CA SER A 134 3.22 26.72 55.56
C SER A 134 2.96 25.70 56.68
N THR A 135 3.89 25.50 57.62
CA THR A 135 3.70 24.63 58.81
C THR A 135 4.11 25.31 60.11
N ARG A 136 3.32 26.32 60.52
CA ARG A 136 3.14 26.75 61.92
C ARG A 136 1.66 27.04 62.14
N GLU A 137 1.19 26.82 63.37
CA GLU A 137 -0.21 26.95 63.83
C GLU A 137 -1.12 25.85 63.23
N ILE A 138 -1.68 24.89 63.99
CA ILE A 138 -2.50 25.01 65.21
C ILE A 138 -2.35 23.75 66.11
N ASP A 139 -2.64 23.91 67.40
CA ASP A 139 -2.35 23.02 68.54
C ASP A 139 -3.30 21.80 68.75
N PRO A 140 -2.96 20.88 69.69
CA PRO A 140 -3.61 19.57 69.82
C PRO A 140 -4.57 19.46 71.02
N GLU A 141 -5.82 19.04 70.78
CA GLU A 141 -6.67 18.44 71.83
C GLU A 141 -7.88 17.70 71.22
N ASN A 142 -7.85 16.36 71.24
CA ASN A 142 -8.90 15.54 71.86
C ASN A 142 -8.47 14.06 71.90
N THR A 143 -8.67 13.39 73.04
CA THR A 143 -8.20 12.01 73.33
C THR A 143 -9.39 11.14 73.72
N MET A 144 -9.29 9.81 73.60
CA MET A 144 -10.25 8.79 74.10
C MET A 144 -11.60 8.73 73.32
N ASN A 145 -12.44 7.67 73.30
CA ASN A 145 -12.44 6.22 73.64
C ASN A 145 -13.74 5.60 73.01
N MET A 146 -13.99 4.30 72.79
CA MET A 146 -13.25 3.02 72.94
C MET A 146 -13.91 1.92 72.03
N GLU A 147 -13.20 0.80 71.87
CA GLU A 147 -13.62 -0.62 71.66
C GLU A 147 -15.04 -1.06 71.22
N GLY A 148 -15.06 -2.12 70.39
CA GLY A 148 -15.95 -3.29 70.60
C GLY A 148 -17.11 -3.52 69.61
N GLY A 149 -17.25 -4.75 69.09
CA GLY A 149 -18.49 -5.23 68.46
C GLY A 149 -18.34 -6.22 67.30
N ASP A 150 -18.34 -7.53 67.60
CA ASP A 150 -18.50 -8.61 66.62
C ASP A 150 -19.84 -8.57 65.85
N GLY A 151 -19.88 -9.17 64.65
CA GLY A 151 -21.09 -9.12 63.81
C GLY A 151 -21.16 -10.06 62.61
N LEU A 152 -20.76 -11.34 62.75
CA LEU A 152 -21.00 -12.36 61.71
C LEU A 152 -22.51 -12.53 61.43
N ARG A 153 -22.98 -12.35 60.18
CA ARG A 153 -24.03 -13.22 59.62
C ARG A 153 -24.14 -13.21 58.09
N MET A 154 -24.10 -14.41 57.51
CA MET A 154 -24.61 -14.68 56.17
C MET A 154 -26.14 -14.56 56.12
N ARG A 155 -26.67 -14.15 54.97
CA ARG A 155 -27.67 -14.93 54.21
C ARG A 155 -27.60 -14.58 52.73
#